data_AF-A0A1E7GMZ6-F1
#
_entry.id   AF-A0A1E7GMZ6-F1
#
_cell.length_a   1.000
_cell.length_b   1.000
_cell.length_c   1.000
_cell.angle_alpha   90.00
_cell.angle_beta   90.00
_cell.angle_gamma   90.00
#
_symmetry.space_group_name_H-M   'P 1'
#
loop_
_entity.id
_entity.type
_entity.pdbx_description
1 polymer ?
#
loop_
_entity_poly.entity_id
_entity_poly.type
_entity_poly.pdbx_seq_one_letter_code
_entity_poly.pdbx_strand_id
1 'polypeptide(L)'
;MKKKSDEGVFAHGKQTMRLAVVDTERCVDCQSCMFACVRRQDDVGLARTCINVRSVGGMERGFVVIVCRACDDPPCAKVCPTGALKPRKKGGVRFDIEKCNGCGHCRDACLIGAIFWDDEINKPMICIHCGYCVKFCPHGVLRLEKREALGHGVEHAASLYGGQDYALSFGGNEMPGYHTGPGAHIGVLTGARHSHLDNAGYSVDQKALIKKQLSPEKLAEALLAEEHWRQILSGLVICFFARGIYKPDTVLKTLQLAGFNLTPEDLCRIGEDIHRAKYRFKIREGFSLDNLRLPKRIFETPSSIGKLDEEYIRKTIEHFKQALFTK
;
A
#
# COMPACT_ATOMS: atom_id res chain seq x y z
N MET A 1 -19.18 -44.36 -27.36
CA MET A 1 -18.94 -42.89 -27.33
C MET A 1 -20.08 -42.20 -26.58
N LYS A 2 -19.93 -41.91 -25.29
CA LYS A 2 -20.72 -40.91 -24.55
C LYS A 2 -19.78 -40.22 -23.58
N LYS A 3 -19.80 -38.88 -23.66
CA LYS A 3 -18.80 -37.94 -23.12
C LYS A 3 -18.75 -37.98 -21.59
N LYS A 4 -17.53 -37.93 -21.07
CA LYS A 4 -17.21 -37.70 -19.66
C LYS A 4 -17.82 -36.38 -19.21
N SER A 5 -18.48 -36.41 -18.06
CA SER A 5 -18.83 -35.24 -17.27
C SER A 5 -17.55 -34.55 -16.80
N ASP A 6 -17.37 -33.29 -17.20
CA ASP A 6 -16.32 -32.41 -16.68
C ASP A 6 -16.66 -32.04 -15.22
N GLU A 7 -16.48 -32.99 -14.32
CA GLU A 7 -16.22 -32.73 -12.90
C GLU A 7 -14.76 -32.32 -12.78
N GLY A 8 -14.47 -31.03 -12.99
CA GLY A 8 -13.07 -30.64 -13.12
C GLY A 8 -12.73 -29.16 -13.13
N VAL A 9 -13.55 -28.25 -12.59
CA VAL A 9 -13.12 -26.87 -12.29
C VAL A 9 -13.96 -26.36 -11.11
N PHE A 10 -13.39 -25.57 -10.20
CA PHE A 10 -14.05 -24.91 -9.05
C PHE A 10 -14.07 -25.65 -7.70
N ALA A 11 -12.99 -26.33 -7.33
CA ALA A 11 -12.55 -26.31 -5.94
C ALA A 11 -11.45 -25.25 -5.79
N HIS A 12 -11.82 -23.98 -5.63
CA HIS A 12 -10.89 -22.89 -5.31
C HIS A 12 -11.26 -22.31 -3.94
N GLY A 13 -10.28 -22.25 -3.04
CA GLY A 13 -10.45 -21.91 -1.64
C GLY A 13 -11.18 -20.59 -1.37
N LYS A 14 -11.99 -20.59 -0.30
CA LYS A 14 -12.27 -19.54 0.70
C LYS A 14 -11.86 -18.07 0.39
N GLN A 15 -12.15 -17.50 -0.78
CA GLN A 15 -11.73 -16.12 -1.14
C GLN A 15 -12.91 -15.12 -1.31
N THR A 16 -12.60 -13.83 -1.14
CA THR A 16 -13.53 -12.69 -1.03
C THR A 16 -13.73 -12.00 -2.38
N MET A 17 -14.96 -12.00 -2.90
CA MET A 17 -15.30 -11.41 -4.19
C MET A 17 -15.97 -10.04 -4.01
N ARG A 18 -15.56 -9.05 -4.79
CA ARG A 18 -16.23 -7.74 -4.88
C ARG A 18 -16.73 -7.48 -6.30
N LEU A 19 -17.75 -6.65 -6.40
CA LEU A 19 -18.17 -6.08 -7.68
C LEU A 19 -17.25 -4.90 -7.99
N ALA A 20 -16.60 -4.93 -9.15
CA ALA A 20 -15.67 -3.90 -9.58
C ALA A 20 -16.15 -3.26 -10.89
N VAL A 21 -15.86 -1.98 -11.01
CA VAL A 21 -16.00 -1.20 -12.24
C VAL A 21 -14.62 -1.16 -12.87
N VAL A 22 -14.45 -1.91 -13.96
CA VAL A 22 -13.15 -2.12 -14.60
C VAL A 22 -12.77 -0.95 -15.48
N ASP A 23 -13.74 -0.47 -16.27
CA ASP A 23 -13.51 0.57 -17.27
C ASP A 23 -14.83 1.32 -17.50
N THR A 24 -14.90 2.56 -17.00
CA THR A 24 -16.08 3.43 -17.14
C THR A 24 -16.24 3.99 -18.54
N GLU A 25 -15.18 4.05 -19.34
CA GLU A 25 -15.24 4.63 -20.69
C GLU A 25 -16.06 3.76 -21.65
N ARG A 26 -16.19 2.47 -21.33
CA ARG A 26 -17.05 1.53 -22.07
C ARG A 26 -18.53 1.63 -21.70
N CYS A 27 -18.87 2.40 -20.67
CA CYS A 27 -20.25 2.53 -20.22
C CYS A 27 -21.04 3.43 -21.17
N VAL A 28 -22.23 3.01 -21.55
CA VAL A 28 -23.16 3.76 -22.41
C VAL A 28 -24.51 4.02 -21.74
N ASP A 29 -24.60 3.80 -20.43
CA ASP A 29 -25.83 3.92 -19.63
C ASP A 29 -27.06 3.21 -20.23
N CYS A 30 -26.85 1.97 -20.71
CA CYS A 30 -27.95 1.11 -21.16
C CYS A 30 -28.84 0.58 -20.02
N GLN A 31 -28.55 0.94 -18.76
CA GLN A 31 -29.23 0.53 -17.52
C GLN A 31 -29.41 -0.99 -17.29
N SER A 32 -28.83 -1.84 -18.15
CA SER A 32 -29.01 -3.29 -18.12
C SER A 32 -28.56 -3.92 -16.80
N CYS A 33 -27.46 -3.40 -16.22
CA CYS A 33 -26.97 -3.86 -14.92
C CYS A 33 -27.89 -3.46 -13.76
N MET A 34 -28.57 -2.32 -13.84
CA MET A 34 -29.51 -1.83 -12.84
C MET A 34 -30.80 -2.66 -12.88
N PHE A 35 -31.39 -2.85 -14.07
CA PHE A 35 -32.55 -3.73 -14.25
C PHE A 35 -32.27 -5.18 -13.84
N ALA A 36 -31.08 -5.70 -14.14
CA ALA A 36 -30.67 -7.03 -13.68
C ALA A 36 -30.60 -7.10 -12.15
N CYS A 37 -30.15 -6.03 -11.49
CA CYS A 37 -30.09 -5.98 -10.03
C CYS A 37 -31.49 -5.98 -9.39
N VAL A 38 -32.44 -5.23 -9.96
CA VAL A 38 -33.82 -5.15 -9.44
C VAL A 38 -34.58 -6.45 -9.71
N ARG A 39 -34.42 -7.05 -10.89
CA ARG A 39 -35.03 -8.36 -11.22
C ARG A 39 -34.68 -9.47 -10.24
N ARG A 40 -33.50 -9.40 -9.61
CA ARG A 40 -33.11 -10.36 -8.57
C ARG A 40 -34.01 -10.26 -7.32
N GLN A 41 -34.61 -9.11 -7.09
CA GLN A 41 -35.49 -8.84 -5.95
C GLN A 41 -36.98 -9.00 -6.31
N ASP A 42 -37.28 -9.66 -7.44
CA ASP A 42 -38.64 -9.87 -7.96
C ASP A 42 -39.46 -8.58 -8.10
N ASP A 43 -38.78 -7.48 -8.46
CA ASP A 43 -39.37 -6.16 -8.60
C ASP A 43 -39.22 -5.59 -10.03
N VAL A 44 -40.06 -4.62 -10.37
CA VAL A 44 -40.13 -3.97 -11.67
C VAL A 44 -39.87 -2.48 -11.51
N GLY A 45 -38.73 -2.01 -12.03
CA GLY A 45 -38.33 -0.60 -11.97
C GLY A 45 -36.86 -0.44 -11.61
N LEU A 46 -36.47 0.76 -11.18
CA LEU A 46 -35.10 1.08 -10.77
C LEU A 46 -34.99 1.51 -9.30
N ALA A 47 -36.11 1.73 -8.59
CA ALA A 47 -36.11 2.25 -7.22
C ALA A 47 -35.35 1.34 -6.24
N ARG A 48 -35.45 0.02 -6.40
CA ARG A 48 -34.81 -0.98 -5.53
C ARG A 48 -33.45 -1.48 -6.04
N THR A 49 -32.78 -0.73 -6.91
CA THR A 49 -31.45 -1.12 -7.41
C THR A 49 -30.37 -0.95 -6.35
N CYS A 50 -29.39 -1.87 -6.34
CA CYS A 50 -28.18 -1.76 -5.50
C CYS A 50 -26.94 -1.36 -6.31
N ILE A 51 -27.13 -0.91 -7.54
CA ILE A 51 -26.13 -0.39 -8.47
C ILE A 51 -26.73 0.80 -9.21
N ASN A 52 -25.95 1.85 -9.42
CA ASN A 52 -26.43 3.03 -10.14
C ASN A 52 -25.45 3.45 -11.22
N VAL A 53 -25.99 3.77 -12.40
CA VAL A 53 -25.25 4.43 -13.48
C VAL A 53 -25.82 5.83 -13.60
N ARG A 54 -24.95 6.84 -13.64
CA ARG A 54 -25.37 8.22 -13.86
C ARG A 54 -24.39 8.97 -14.73
N SER A 55 -24.89 9.94 -15.49
CA SER A 55 -24.07 10.90 -16.23
C SER A 55 -23.26 11.79 -15.28
N VAL A 56 -22.01 12.09 -15.67
CA VAL A 56 -21.12 13.05 -14.96
C VAL A 56 -21.45 14.51 -15.33
N GLY A 57 -22.29 14.73 -16.33
CA GLY A 57 -22.76 16.05 -16.78
C GLY A 57 -23.10 16.05 -18.26
N GLY A 58 -24.36 15.79 -18.60
CA GLY A 58 -24.83 15.65 -19.98
C GLY A 58 -24.34 14.38 -20.67
N MET A 59 -24.69 14.18 -21.94
CA MET A 59 -24.29 12.97 -22.69
C MET A 59 -22.80 12.95 -23.07
N GLU A 60 -22.12 14.09 -23.05
CA GLU A 60 -20.75 14.23 -23.57
C GLU A 60 -19.64 13.94 -22.54
N ARG A 61 -19.97 13.94 -21.23
CA ARG A 61 -18.97 13.78 -20.16
C ARG A 61 -18.85 12.35 -19.62
N GLY A 62 -19.46 11.40 -20.31
CA GLY A 62 -19.45 9.99 -19.94
C GLY A 62 -20.27 9.68 -18.67
N PHE A 63 -20.09 8.46 -18.18
CA PHE A 63 -20.92 7.90 -17.11
C PHE A 63 -20.05 7.39 -15.95
N VAL A 64 -20.58 7.50 -14.74
CA VAL A 64 -20.03 6.84 -13.56
C VAL A 64 -20.94 5.71 -13.13
N VAL A 65 -20.31 4.61 -12.73
CA VAL A 65 -21.00 3.44 -12.19
C VAL A 65 -20.69 3.33 -10.71
N ILE A 66 -21.72 3.42 -9.88
CA ILE A 66 -21.64 3.37 -8.42
C ILE A 66 -22.02 1.97 -7.96
N VAL A 67 -21.06 1.28 -7.35
CA VAL A 67 -21.22 -0.07 -6.78
C VAL A 67 -20.67 -0.12 -5.37
N CYS A 68 -21.21 -1.02 -4.54
CA CYS A 68 -20.61 -1.30 -3.24
C CYS A 68 -19.20 -1.88 -3.40
N ARG A 69 -18.23 -1.32 -2.67
CA ARG A 69 -16.81 -1.73 -2.71
C ARG A 69 -16.46 -2.93 -1.81
N ALA A 70 -17.44 -3.52 -1.12
CA ALA A 70 -17.20 -4.61 -0.16
C ALA A 70 -16.08 -4.30 0.86
N CYS A 71 -16.17 -3.19 1.59
CA CYS A 71 -15.16 -2.80 2.60
C CYS A 71 -14.95 -3.91 3.64
N ASP A 72 -13.68 -4.17 4.01
CA ASP A 72 -13.32 -5.11 5.08
C ASP A 72 -13.66 -4.55 6.46
N ASP A 73 -13.48 -3.24 6.60
CA ASP A 73 -13.83 -2.47 7.78
C ASP A 73 -14.97 -1.48 7.43
N PRO A 74 -16.22 -1.96 7.28
CA PRO A 74 -17.30 -1.19 6.68
C PRO A 74 -17.80 -0.08 7.62
N PRO A 75 -17.66 1.21 7.25
CA PRO A 75 -18.14 2.31 8.08
C PRO A 75 -19.67 2.25 8.28
N CYS A 76 -20.40 1.78 7.27
CA CYS A 76 -21.85 1.60 7.33
C CYS A 76 -22.31 0.60 8.41
N ALA A 77 -21.49 -0.41 8.74
CA ALA A 77 -21.80 -1.32 9.84
C ALA A 77 -21.47 -0.69 11.20
N LYS A 78 -20.35 0.06 11.29
CA LYS A 78 -19.91 0.70 12.54
C LYS A 78 -20.92 1.70 13.08
N VAL A 79 -21.57 2.46 12.20
CA VAL A 79 -22.55 3.48 12.57
C VAL A 79 -23.96 2.91 12.82
N CYS A 80 -24.18 1.61 12.62
CA CYS A 80 -25.50 1.01 12.73
C CYS A 80 -25.89 0.80 14.21
N PRO A 81 -26.84 1.57 14.77
CA PRO A 81 -27.13 1.53 16.20
C PRO A 81 -27.85 0.23 16.63
N THR A 82 -28.58 -0.40 15.71
CA THR A 82 -29.36 -1.62 16.01
C THR A 82 -28.61 -2.92 15.69
N GLY A 83 -27.41 -2.82 15.09
CA GLY A 83 -26.66 -3.99 14.61
C GLY A 83 -27.34 -4.74 13.45
N ALA A 84 -28.25 -4.07 12.72
CA ALA A 84 -28.87 -4.60 11.49
C ALA A 84 -27.86 -4.84 10.36
N LEU A 85 -26.72 -4.14 10.38
CA LEU A 85 -25.63 -4.32 9.44
C LEU A 85 -24.46 -5.03 10.12
N LYS A 86 -24.19 -6.26 9.68
CA LYS A 86 -23.09 -7.07 10.20
C LYS A 86 -21.99 -7.21 9.16
N PRO A 87 -20.72 -6.90 9.47
CA PRO A 87 -19.61 -7.16 8.57
C PRO A 87 -19.57 -8.64 8.17
N ARG A 88 -19.40 -8.90 6.88
CA ARG A 88 -19.16 -10.26 6.39
C ARG A 88 -17.68 -10.56 6.51
N LYS A 89 -17.33 -11.81 6.85
CA LYS A 89 -15.93 -12.29 6.80
C LYS A 89 -15.26 -12.09 5.43
N LYS A 90 -16.05 -11.85 4.37
CA LYS A 90 -15.59 -11.76 2.98
C LYS A 90 -15.70 -10.36 2.37
N GLY A 91 -15.74 -9.31 3.19
CA GLY A 91 -15.96 -7.94 2.75
C GLY A 91 -17.44 -7.61 2.54
N GLY A 92 -17.79 -6.34 2.77
CA GLY A 92 -19.16 -5.86 2.74
C GLY A 92 -19.95 -6.28 3.98
N VAL A 93 -21.28 -6.16 3.90
CA VAL A 93 -22.17 -6.34 5.05
C VAL A 93 -23.33 -7.28 4.72
N ARG A 94 -23.85 -7.96 5.75
CA ARG A 94 -25.15 -8.64 5.72
C ARG A 94 -26.16 -7.72 6.39
N PHE A 95 -27.26 -7.49 5.70
CA PHE A 95 -28.38 -6.69 6.20
C PHE A 95 -29.45 -7.61 6.80
N ASP A 96 -29.94 -7.24 7.97
CA ASP A 96 -31.03 -7.87 8.71
C ASP A 96 -32.17 -6.85 8.81
N ILE A 97 -33.22 -7.07 8.00
CA ILE A 97 -34.32 -6.11 7.82
C ILE A 97 -35.13 -5.92 9.10
N GLU A 98 -35.33 -6.99 9.87
CA GLU A 98 -36.14 -7.00 11.10
C GLU A 98 -35.51 -6.14 12.21
N LYS A 99 -34.19 -6.00 12.21
CA LYS A 99 -33.46 -5.17 13.17
C LYS A 99 -33.33 -3.72 12.74
N CYS A 100 -33.62 -3.41 11.48
CA CYS A 100 -33.40 -2.08 10.95
C CYS A 100 -34.53 -1.16 11.39
N ASN A 101 -34.20 0.01 11.94
CA ASN A 101 -35.16 1.04 12.32
C ASN A 101 -35.29 2.18 11.27
N GLY A 102 -34.59 2.09 10.13
CA GLY A 102 -34.67 3.10 9.07
C GLY A 102 -33.95 4.42 9.36
N CYS A 103 -33.01 4.47 10.32
CA CYS A 103 -32.34 5.72 10.72
C CYS A 103 -31.43 6.40 9.68
N GLY A 104 -31.09 5.74 8.57
CA GLY A 104 -30.30 6.37 7.49
C GLY A 104 -28.79 6.48 7.71
N HIS A 105 -28.27 6.32 8.94
CA HIS A 105 -26.84 6.53 9.23
C HIS A 105 -25.88 5.76 8.32
N CYS A 106 -26.26 4.54 7.90
CA CYS A 106 -25.44 3.74 7.00
C CYS A 106 -25.27 4.39 5.62
N ARG A 107 -26.31 5.04 5.10
CA ARG A 107 -26.30 5.78 3.83
C ARG A 107 -25.31 6.94 3.90
N ASP A 108 -25.40 7.72 4.97
CA ASP A 108 -24.57 8.91 5.18
C ASP A 108 -23.09 8.53 5.42
N ALA A 109 -22.84 7.41 6.08
CA ALA A 109 -21.48 6.90 6.29
C ALA A 109 -20.82 6.31 5.04
N CYS A 110 -21.57 6.09 3.95
CA CYS A 110 -21.01 5.54 2.72
C CYS A 110 -20.40 6.63 1.84
N LEU A 111 -19.07 6.81 1.93
CA LEU A 111 -18.33 7.83 1.17
C LEU A 111 -18.50 7.79 -0.36
N ILE A 112 -18.86 6.63 -0.91
CA ILE A 112 -19.07 6.43 -2.35
C ILE A 112 -20.56 6.45 -2.75
N GLY A 113 -21.48 6.62 -1.80
CA GLY A 113 -22.92 6.64 -2.06
C GLY A 113 -23.50 5.32 -2.59
N ALA A 114 -22.92 4.18 -2.21
CA ALA A 114 -23.33 2.86 -2.69
C ALA A 114 -24.40 2.16 -1.82
N ILE A 115 -24.96 2.87 -0.83
CA ILE A 115 -26.12 2.43 -0.06
C ILE A 115 -27.31 3.24 -0.57
N PHE A 116 -28.17 2.58 -1.34
CA PHE A 116 -29.39 3.18 -1.88
C PHE A 116 -30.52 3.06 -0.84
N TRP A 117 -31.67 3.63 -1.14
CA TRP A 117 -32.79 3.68 -0.20
C TRP A 117 -34.08 3.26 -0.89
N ASP A 118 -34.88 2.47 -0.18
CA ASP A 118 -36.25 2.18 -0.54
C ASP A 118 -37.17 3.00 0.35
N ASP A 119 -37.80 4.01 -0.24
CA ASP A 119 -38.68 4.95 0.45
C ASP A 119 -40.01 4.31 0.85
N GLU A 120 -40.47 3.25 0.18
CA GLU A 120 -41.76 2.61 0.48
C GLU A 120 -41.75 1.89 1.83
N ILE A 121 -40.66 1.17 2.10
CA ILE A 121 -40.48 0.43 3.36
C ILE A 121 -39.55 1.15 4.34
N ASN A 122 -39.00 2.30 3.94
CA ASN A 122 -38.03 3.10 4.67
C ASN A 122 -36.81 2.28 5.13
N LYS A 123 -36.16 1.56 4.19
CA LYS A 123 -34.99 0.69 4.46
C LYS A 123 -33.85 0.93 3.46
N PRO A 124 -32.59 0.67 3.86
CA PRO A 124 -31.46 0.73 2.95
C PRO A 124 -31.43 -0.45 1.98
N MET A 125 -31.10 -0.16 0.73
CA MET A 125 -30.86 -1.13 -0.34
C MET A 125 -29.35 -1.37 -0.48
N ILE A 126 -28.92 -2.59 -0.12
CA ILE A 126 -27.51 -2.93 0.01
C ILE A 126 -27.13 -4.07 -0.92
N CYS A 127 -26.05 -3.87 -1.67
CA CYS A 127 -25.52 -4.90 -2.56
C CYS A 127 -24.98 -6.10 -1.77
N ILE A 128 -25.47 -7.29 -2.10
CA ILE A 128 -25.01 -8.56 -1.50
C ILE A 128 -23.86 -9.22 -2.27
N HIS A 129 -23.35 -8.56 -3.31
CA HIS A 129 -22.23 -9.01 -4.16
C HIS A 129 -22.49 -10.35 -4.87
N CYS A 130 -23.73 -10.57 -5.35
CA CYS A 130 -24.06 -11.77 -6.12
C CYS A 130 -23.49 -11.77 -7.54
N GLY A 131 -23.11 -10.59 -8.06
CA GLY A 131 -22.56 -10.40 -9.40
C GLY A 131 -23.51 -10.69 -10.56
N TYR A 132 -24.81 -10.83 -10.32
CA TYR A 132 -25.77 -11.08 -11.39
C TYR A 132 -25.72 -9.99 -12.47
N CYS A 133 -25.59 -8.73 -12.07
CA CYS A 133 -25.41 -7.56 -12.94
C CYS A 133 -24.19 -7.64 -13.88
N VAL A 134 -23.14 -8.40 -13.54
CA VAL A 134 -21.97 -8.62 -14.41
C VAL A 134 -22.36 -9.37 -15.67
N LYS A 135 -23.24 -10.36 -15.56
CA LYS A 135 -23.71 -11.17 -16.71
C LYS A 135 -24.53 -10.36 -17.72
N PHE A 136 -25.07 -9.22 -17.30
CA PHE A 136 -25.92 -8.33 -18.09
C PHE A 136 -25.21 -7.02 -18.45
N CYS A 137 -23.88 -6.96 -18.33
CA CYS A 137 -23.10 -5.83 -18.79
C CYS A 137 -22.54 -6.13 -20.19
N PRO A 138 -23.22 -5.70 -21.28
CA PRO A 138 -22.79 -6.04 -22.65
C PRO A 138 -21.43 -5.43 -23.02
N HIS A 139 -21.01 -4.36 -22.33
CA HIS A 139 -19.76 -3.66 -22.61
C HIS A 139 -18.60 -4.06 -21.69
N GLY A 140 -18.80 -5.03 -20.80
CA GLY A 140 -17.74 -5.53 -19.91
C GLY A 140 -17.22 -4.50 -18.89
N VAL A 141 -18.02 -3.47 -18.57
CA VAL A 141 -17.71 -2.43 -17.56
C VAL A 141 -17.61 -3.03 -16.16
N LEU A 142 -18.40 -4.07 -15.88
CA LEU A 142 -18.49 -4.71 -14.57
C LEU A 142 -17.76 -6.05 -14.55
N ARG A 143 -17.12 -6.35 -13.42
CA ARG A 143 -16.52 -7.66 -13.15
C ARG A 143 -16.75 -8.07 -11.69
N LEU A 144 -16.91 -9.37 -11.45
CA LEU A 144 -16.68 -9.95 -10.13
C LEU A 144 -15.21 -10.31 -10.04
N GLU A 145 -14.48 -9.65 -9.17
CA GLU A 145 -13.06 -9.91 -8.98
C GLU A 145 -12.74 -10.14 -7.51
N LYS A 146 -11.58 -10.75 -7.28
CA LYS A 146 -11.01 -10.83 -5.94
C LYS A 146 -10.62 -9.42 -5.51
N ARG A 147 -10.85 -9.08 -4.24
CA ARG A 147 -10.47 -7.78 -3.67
C ARG A 147 -9.01 -7.46 -4.03
N GLU A 148 -8.76 -6.24 -4.50
CA GLU A 148 -7.49 -5.80 -5.13
C GLU A 148 -6.28 -6.02 -4.22
N ALA A 149 -5.59 -7.13 -4.42
CA ALA A 149 -4.30 -7.35 -3.76
C ALA A 149 -3.27 -6.29 -4.18
N LEU A 150 -3.40 -5.74 -5.40
CA LEU A 150 -2.47 -4.74 -5.94
C LEU A 150 -2.51 -3.40 -5.21
N GLY A 151 -3.67 -2.99 -4.66
CA GLY A 151 -3.80 -1.76 -3.88
C GLY A 151 -3.13 -1.84 -2.50
N HIS A 152 -2.73 -3.04 -2.07
CA HIS A 152 -2.07 -3.30 -0.80
C HIS A 152 -0.53 -3.46 -0.93
N GLY A 153 0.04 -3.12 -2.10
CA GLY A 153 1.48 -3.17 -2.35
C GLY A 153 1.96 -4.52 -2.89
N VAL A 154 3.19 -4.53 -3.41
CA VAL A 154 3.74 -5.69 -4.12
C VAL A 154 3.94 -6.91 -3.22
N GLU A 155 4.26 -6.69 -1.94
CA GLU A 155 4.44 -7.77 -0.96
C GLU A 155 3.13 -8.53 -0.75
N HIS A 156 2.02 -7.81 -0.52
CA HIS A 156 0.71 -8.41 -0.33
C HIS A 156 0.24 -9.12 -1.60
N ALA A 157 0.39 -8.48 -2.77
CA ALA A 157 0.07 -9.08 -4.05
C ALA A 157 0.83 -10.40 -4.30
N ALA A 158 2.14 -10.42 -4.03
CA ALA A 158 2.97 -11.61 -4.21
C ALA A 158 2.62 -12.74 -3.22
N SER A 159 2.17 -12.40 -2.01
CA SER A 159 1.70 -13.42 -1.05
C SER A 159 0.43 -14.14 -1.52
N LEU A 160 -0.40 -13.49 -2.34
CA LEU A 160 -1.67 -14.03 -2.82
C LEU A 160 -1.58 -14.70 -4.18
N TYR A 161 -0.77 -14.14 -5.09
CA TYR A 161 -0.65 -14.62 -6.47
C TYR A 161 0.63 -15.45 -6.71
N GLY A 162 1.51 -15.55 -5.72
CA GLY A 162 2.86 -16.08 -5.89
C GLY A 162 3.84 -15.01 -6.39
N GLY A 163 5.12 -15.37 -6.50
CA GLY A 163 6.16 -14.46 -6.98
C GLY A 163 6.96 -13.72 -5.90
N GLN A 164 6.89 -14.18 -4.65
CA GLN A 164 7.69 -13.61 -3.55
C GLN A 164 9.19 -13.59 -3.86
N ASP A 165 9.70 -14.54 -4.65
CA ASP A 165 11.12 -14.60 -5.04
C ASP A 165 11.58 -13.37 -5.87
N TYR A 166 10.68 -12.76 -6.64
CA TYR A 166 10.98 -11.60 -7.51
C TYR A 166 10.23 -10.32 -7.13
N ALA A 167 9.35 -10.37 -6.13
CA ALA A 167 8.73 -9.17 -5.55
C ALA A 167 9.80 -8.32 -4.85
N LEU A 168 10.20 -7.22 -5.49
CA LEU A 168 11.21 -6.28 -5.00
C LEU A 168 10.60 -5.35 -3.94
N SER A 169 10.51 -5.88 -2.72
CA SER A 169 10.08 -5.13 -1.53
C SER A 169 11.08 -5.33 -0.39
N PHE A 170 11.27 -4.27 0.38
CA PHE A 170 12.22 -4.17 1.48
C PHE A 170 11.50 -3.58 2.69
N GLY A 171 11.30 -4.38 3.73
CA GLY A 171 10.54 -3.95 4.91
C GLY A 171 9.07 -3.62 4.61
N GLY A 172 8.49 -4.16 3.53
CA GLY A 172 7.13 -3.87 3.08
C GLY A 172 7.00 -2.71 2.10
N ASN A 173 8.09 -2.00 1.79
CA ASN A 173 8.12 -0.89 0.83
C ASN A 173 8.74 -1.32 -0.50
N GLU A 174 8.23 -0.79 -1.62
CA GLU A 174 8.76 -1.07 -2.94
C GLU A 174 10.20 -0.55 -3.12
N MET A 175 10.98 -1.33 -3.88
CA MET A 175 12.34 -0.96 -4.27
C MET A 175 12.37 0.36 -5.07
N PRO A 176 13.27 1.30 -4.74
CA PRO A 176 13.53 2.47 -5.59
C PRO A 176 14.35 2.10 -6.84
N GLY A 177 14.43 3.00 -7.82
CA GLY A 177 15.09 2.75 -9.12
C GLY A 177 16.62 2.64 -9.11
N TYR A 178 17.24 2.03 -8.08
CA TYR A 178 18.70 1.92 -7.94
C TYR A 178 19.15 0.48 -7.72
N HIS A 179 19.86 -0.07 -8.70
CA HIS A 179 20.56 -1.36 -8.60
C HIS A 179 22.06 -1.18 -8.81
N THR A 180 22.69 -0.36 -7.97
CA THR A 180 24.09 0.10 -8.12
C THR A 180 25.10 -0.79 -7.40
N GLY A 181 24.70 -1.47 -6.33
CA GLY A 181 25.56 -2.26 -5.46
C GLY A 181 24.82 -2.67 -4.17
N PRO A 182 25.53 -3.29 -3.20
CA PRO A 182 24.94 -3.74 -1.95
C PRO A 182 24.46 -2.56 -1.09
N GLY A 183 25.13 -1.40 -1.14
CA GLY A 183 24.75 -0.20 -0.38
C GLY A 183 23.35 0.28 -0.72
N ALA A 184 22.95 0.28 -1.98
CA ALA A 184 21.60 0.65 -2.40
C ALA A 184 20.51 -0.20 -1.75
N HIS A 185 20.71 -1.52 -1.67
CA HIS A 185 19.72 -2.44 -1.10
C HIS A 185 19.74 -2.43 0.42
N ILE A 186 20.94 -2.48 1.02
CA ILE A 186 21.10 -2.42 2.48
C ILE A 186 20.54 -1.11 2.99
N GLY A 187 20.85 0.01 2.32
CA GLY A 187 20.36 1.32 2.71
C GLY A 187 18.84 1.43 2.72
N VAL A 188 18.14 0.78 1.78
CA VAL A 188 16.67 0.72 1.77
C VAL A 188 16.14 -0.26 2.83
N LEU A 189 16.83 -1.36 3.08
CA LEU A 189 16.47 -2.33 4.12
C LEU A 189 16.59 -1.74 5.54
N THR A 190 17.65 -0.99 5.79
CA THR A 190 17.97 -0.44 7.10
C THR A 190 17.51 1.01 7.27
N GLY A 191 17.19 1.73 6.21
CA GLY A 191 16.70 3.11 6.33
C GLY A 191 15.50 3.23 7.28
N ALA A 192 15.46 4.29 8.08
CA ALA A 192 14.40 4.54 9.05
C ALA A 192 12.98 4.50 8.42
N ARG A 193 12.84 4.84 7.14
CA ARG A 193 11.58 4.83 6.38
C ARG A 193 11.57 3.83 5.23
N HIS A 194 12.57 2.95 5.15
CA HIS A 194 12.80 2.08 4.00
C HIS A 194 12.90 2.83 2.67
N SER A 195 13.65 3.94 2.67
CA SER A 195 13.79 4.81 1.51
C SER A 195 15.25 5.00 1.11
N HIS A 196 15.52 5.09 -0.21
CA HIS A 196 16.82 5.54 -0.72
C HIS A 196 17.20 6.94 -0.24
N LEU A 197 16.24 7.74 0.23
CA LEU A 197 16.50 9.07 0.78
C LEU A 197 17.04 9.06 2.21
N ASP A 198 16.99 7.93 2.90
CA ASP A 198 17.40 7.83 4.31
C ASP A 198 18.93 7.88 4.46
N ASN A 199 19.67 7.16 3.62
CA ASN A 199 21.14 7.11 3.64
C ASN A 199 21.79 7.14 2.24
N ALA A 200 21.00 7.19 1.17
CA ALA A 200 21.49 7.24 -0.22
C ALA A 200 22.58 6.20 -0.52
N GLY A 201 22.40 4.95 -0.08
CA GLY A 201 23.35 3.87 -0.31
C GLY A 201 23.77 3.68 -1.77
N TYR A 202 22.92 4.04 -2.74
CA TYR A 202 23.30 4.06 -4.16
C TYR A 202 24.46 5.01 -4.47
N SER A 203 24.54 6.15 -3.78
CA SER A 203 25.64 7.11 -3.91
C SER A 203 26.90 6.57 -3.26
N VAL A 204 26.79 5.80 -2.17
CA VAL A 204 27.92 5.10 -1.55
C VAL A 204 28.49 4.07 -2.51
N ASP A 205 27.64 3.25 -3.15
CA ASP A 205 28.06 2.29 -4.18
C ASP A 205 28.76 2.98 -5.35
N GLN A 206 28.20 4.07 -5.86
CA GLN A 206 28.78 4.81 -6.99
C GLN A 206 30.15 5.43 -6.66
N LYS A 207 30.33 5.93 -5.44
CA LYS A 207 31.65 6.38 -4.98
C LYS A 207 32.62 5.19 -4.81
N ALA A 208 32.11 4.01 -4.47
CA ALA A 208 32.85 2.76 -4.42
C ALA A 208 33.12 2.13 -5.79
N LEU A 209 32.57 2.63 -6.90
CA LEU A 209 33.08 2.30 -8.25
C LEU A 209 34.44 2.95 -8.51
N ILE A 210 34.73 4.08 -7.85
CA ILE A 210 35.96 4.85 -8.00
C ILE A 210 37.05 4.35 -7.03
N LYS A 211 36.65 3.67 -5.95
CA LYS A 211 37.51 3.13 -4.89
C LYS A 211 37.38 1.60 -4.84
N LYS A 212 38.26 0.87 -4.15
CA LYS A 212 38.03 -0.58 -3.95
C LYS A 212 36.73 -0.82 -3.16
N GLN A 213 36.08 -1.96 -3.39
CA GLN A 213 34.89 -2.40 -2.65
C GLN A 213 35.12 -2.31 -1.13
N LEU A 214 34.19 -1.68 -0.41
CA LEU A 214 34.26 -1.53 1.05
C LEU A 214 34.11 -2.88 1.75
N SER A 215 34.69 -3.05 2.93
CA SER A 215 34.33 -4.18 3.81
C SER A 215 32.89 -4.01 4.32
N PRO A 216 32.21 -5.09 4.75
CA PRO A 216 30.87 -5.00 5.34
C PRO A 216 30.75 -3.96 6.45
N GLU A 217 31.71 -3.95 7.38
CA GLU A 217 31.77 -2.99 8.48
C GLU A 217 31.88 -1.53 8.00
N LYS A 218 32.80 -1.24 7.07
CA LYS A 218 32.96 0.11 6.52
C LYS A 218 31.75 0.58 5.72
N LEU A 219 31.06 -0.34 5.05
CA LEU A 219 29.81 -0.01 4.35
C LEU A 219 28.71 0.33 5.35
N ALA A 220 28.56 -0.43 6.42
CA ALA A 220 27.60 -0.14 7.48
C ALA A 220 27.85 1.24 8.12
N GLU A 221 29.11 1.54 8.47
CA GLU A 221 29.51 2.85 9.00
C GLU A 221 29.19 3.99 8.03
N ALA A 222 29.48 3.81 6.73
CA ALA A 222 29.20 4.82 5.72
C ALA A 222 27.70 5.09 5.57
N LEU A 223 26.86 4.06 5.62
CA LEU A 223 25.40 4.20 5.56
C LEU A 223 24.86 4.90 6.81
N LEU A 224 25.36 4.55 8.01
CA LEU A 224 24.98 5.22 9.25
C LEU A 224 25.37 6.70 9.26
N ALA A 225 26.59 7.03 8.81
CA ALA A 225 27.04 8.41 8.73
C ALA A 225 26.16 9.26 7.80
N GLU A 226 25.78 8.73 6.64
CA GLU A 226 24.83 9.40 5.74
C GLU A 226 23.46 9.57 6.40
N GLU A 227 22.97 8.53 7.10
CA GLU A 227 21.67 8.58 7.77
C GLU A 227 21.60 9.58 8.91
N HIS A 228 22.63 9.64 9.76
CA HIS A 228 22.73 10.58 10.88
C HIS A 228 22.74 12.02 10.38
N TRP A 229 23.51 12.31 9.33
CA TRP A 229 23.52 13.65 8.73
C TRP A 229 22.15 14.02 8.14
N ARG A 230 21.48 13.06 7.48
CA ARG A 230 20.14 13.28 6.92
C ARG A 230 19.07 13.48 7.98
N GLN A 231 19.26 13.01 9.21
CA GLN A 231 18.37 13.38 10.32
C GLN A 231 18.43 14.87 10.63
N ILE A 232 19.64 15.46 10.65
CA ILE A 232 19.82 16.90 10.85
C ILE A 232 19.13 17.68 9.73
N LEU A 233 19.45 17.35 8.47
CA LEU A 233 18.86 18.02 7.31
C LEU A 233 17.33 17.89 7.29
N SER A 234 16.79 16.70 7.57
CA SER A 234 15.34 16.47 7.63
C SER A 234 14.69 17.22 8.79
N GLY A 235 15.36 17.33 9.94
CA GLY A 235 14.87 18.09 11.10
C GLY A 235 14.77 19.59 10.82
N LEU A 236 15.66 20.11 9.97
CA LEU A 236 15.65 21.49 9.49
C LEU A 236 14.81 21.71 8.23
N VAL A 237 14.09 20.68 7.77
CA VAL A 237 13.25 20.73 6.55
C VAL A 237 14.05 21.13 5.29
N ILE A 238 15.34 20.77 5.26
CA ILE A 238 16.23 21.07 4.13
C ILE A 238 15.99 20.07 3.00
N CYS A 239 15.80 20.58 1.78
CA CYS A 239 15.71 19.76 0.58
C CYS A 239 17.00 18.94 0.38
N PHE A 240 16.88 17.60 0.25
CA PHE A 240 18.03 16.73 0.05
C PHE A 240 18.76 16.95 -1.29
N PHE A 241 18.17 17.67 -2.25
CA PHE A 241 18.91 18.13 -3.44
C PHE A 241 19.93 19.23 -3.10
N ALA A 242 19.70 20.01 -2.04
CA ALA A 242 20.62 21.07 -1.60
C ALA A 242 21.66 20.58 -0.57
N ARG A 243 21.73 19.27 -0.27
CA ARG A 243 22.63 18.72 0.76
C ARG A 243 24.13 19.01 0.54
N GLY A 244 24.54 19.28 -0.71
CA GLY A 244 25.92 19.66 -1.02
C GLY A 244 26.28 21.09 -0.59
N ILE A 245 25.29 21.95 -0.37
CA ILE A 245 25.42 23.35 0.06
C ILE A 245 25.31 23.42 1.59
N TYR A 246 24.31 22.74 2.14
CA TYR A 246 24.09 22.62 3.58
C TYR A 246 25.03 21.57 4.17
N LYS A 247 26.31 21.92 4.25
CA LYS A 247 27.35 21.20 5.00
C LYS A 247 27.29 21.57 6.49
N PRO A 248 27.94 20.81 7.41
CA PRO A 248 27.96 21.11 8.84
C PRO A 248 28.24 22.58 9.17
N ASP A 249 29.28 23.17 8.58
CA ASP A 249 29.64 24.58 8.82
C ASP A 249 28.52 25.56 8.43
N THR A 250 27.85 25.32 7.30
CA THR A 250 26.74 26.15 6.84
C THR A 250 25.55 26.03 7.78
N VAL A 251 25.24 24.81 8.23
CA VAL A 251 24.14 24.53 9.15
C VAL A 251 24.41 25.20 10.51
N LEU A 252 25.63 25.06 11.05
CA LEU A 252 26.02 25.69 12.32
C LEU A 252 25.90 27.21 12.26
N LYS A 253 26.42 27.84 11.20
CA LYS A 253 26.29 29.30 11.00
C LYS A 253 24.83 29.74 10.94
N THR A 254 23.98 28.96 10.28
CA THR A 254 22.55 29.29 10.15
C THR A 254 21.82 29.14 11.49
N LEU A 255 22.12 28.08 12.23
CA LEU A 255 21.55 27.82 13.55
C LEU A 255 21.98 28.87 14.57
N GLN A 256 23.22 29.34 14.51
CA GLN A 256 23.71 30.44 15.35
C GLN A 256 22.91 31.73 15.14
N LEU A 257 22.58 32.07 13.89
CA LEU A 257 21.71 33.24 13.58
C LEU A 257 20.29 33.09 14.15
N ALA A 258 19.82 31.86 14.33
CA ALA A 258 18.54 31.55 14.95
C ALA A 258 18.62 31.43 16.50
N GLY A 259 19.79 31.72 17.10
CA GLY A 259 19.99 31.68 18.55
C GLY A 259 20.43 30.32 19.11
N PHE A 260 20.76 29.34 18.25
CA PHE A 260 21.27 28.04 18.67
C PHE A 260 22.80 27.99 18.59
N ASN A 261 23.46 27.99 19.74
CA ASN A 261 24.91 27.86 19.84
C ASN A 261 25.30 26.39 19.99
N LEU A 262 25.45 25.67 18.87
CA LEU A 262 25.82 24.25 18.82
C LEU A 262 27.26 24.07 18.30
N THR A 263 27.90 22.97 18.66
CA THR A 263 29.18 22.54 18.07
C THR A 263 28.98 21.48 16.98
N PRO A 264 30.00 21.16 16.16
CA PRO A 264 29.95 20.01 15.26
C PRO A 264 29.60 18.69 15.96
N GLU A 265 30.14 18.47 17.16
CA GLU A 265 29.87 17.28 17.99
C GLU A 265 28.42 17.22 18.45
N ASP A 266 27.82 18.38 18.77
CA ASP A 266 26.38 18.45 19.07
C ASP A 266 25.54 18.02 17.88
N LEU A 267 25.86 18.45 16.65
CA LEU A 267 25.13 18.03 15.46
C LEU A 267 25.25 16.52 15.21
N CYS A 268 26.43 15.94 15.38
CA CYS A 268 26.61 14.49 15.27
C CYS A 268 25.72 13.76 16.28
N ARG A 269 25.79 14.14 17.55
CA ARG A 269 24.99 13.56 18.64
C ARG A 269 23.49 13.70 18.39
N ILE A 270 23.02 14.89 17.98
CA ILE A 270 21.59 15.12 17.67
C ILE A 270 21.14 14.22 16.51
N GLY A 271 21.97 14.08 15.46
CA GLY A 271 21.65 13.23 14.32
C GLY A 271 21.50 11.76 14.71
N GLU A 272 22.42 11.26 15.53
CA GLU A 272 22.38 9.92 16.14
C GLU A 272 21.14 9.73 17.01
N ASP A 273 20.86 10.68 17.90
CA ASP A 273 19.72 10.62 18.83
C ASP A 273 18.38 10.58 18.08
N ILE A 274 18.21 11.40 17.04
CA ILE A 274 17.02 11.38 16.19
C ILE A 274 16.90 10.04 15.46
N HIS A 275 18.00 9.52 14.91
CA HIS A 275 18.00 8.25 14.20
C HIS A 275 17.59 7.10 15.13
N ARG A 276 18.24 7.00 16.29
CA ARG A 276 17.92 6.01 17.35
C ARG A 276 16.48 6.16 17.85
N ALA A 277 15.96 7.38 17.97
CA ALA A 277 14.56 7.60 18.36
C ALA A 277 13.57 7.05 17.32
N LYS A 278 13.80 7.29 16.02
CA LYS A 278 12.98 6.70 14.94
C LYS A 278 13.04 5.19 14.96
N TYR A 279 14.22 4.61 15.19
CA TYR A 279 14.39 3.17 15.26
C TYR A 279 13.74 2.52 16.49
N ARG A 280 13.81 3.17 17.66
CA ARG A 280 13.04 2.75 18.85
C ARG A 280 11.55 2.69 18.57
N PHE A 281 11.02 3.66 17.82
CA PHE A 281 9.62 3.62 17.36
C PHE A 281 9.38 2.40 16.46
N LYS A 282 10.21 2.18 15.42
CA LYS A 282 10.06 1.01 14.53
C LYS A 282 10.02 -0.31 15.31
N ILE A 283 10.95 -0.50 16.24
CA ILE A 283 11.05 -1.73 17.05
C ILE A 283 9.82 -1.88 17.95
N ARG A 284 9.36 -0.79 18.58
CA ARG A 284 8.14 -0.79 19.39
C ARG A 284 6.92 -1.24 18.58
N GLU A 285 6.84 -0.83 17.30
CA GLU A 285 5.78 -1.26 16.37
C GLU A 285 6.02 -2.65 15.74
N GLY A 286 7.04 -3.38 16.19
CA GLY A 286 7.28 -4.78 15.80
C GLY A 286 8.31 -5.00 14.69
N PHE A 287 9.05 -3.97 14.25
CA PHE A 287 10.12 -4.12 13.26
C PHE A 287 11.36 -4.83 13.86
N SER A 288 11.99 -5.72 13.08
CA SER A 288 13.26 -6.37 13.44
C SER A 288 14.21 -6.44 12.25
N LEU A 289 15.51 -6.26 12.52
CA LEU A 289 16.58 -6.44 11.55
C LEU A 289 17.00 -7.91 11.36
N ASP A 290 16.57 -8.82 12.24
CA ASP A 290 17.02 -10.22 12.24
C ASP A 290 16.39 -11.05 11.12
N ASN A 291 15.17 -10.70 10.72
CA ASN A 291 14.34 -11.49 9.81
C ASN A 291 13.98 -10.72 8.54
N LEU A 292 14.93 -9.95 8.01
CA LEU A 292 14.72 -9.20 6.77
C LEU A 292 14.71 -10.14 5.55
N ARG A 293 13.63 -10.07 4.77
CA ARG A 293 13.52 -10.73 3.48
C ARG A 293 14.41 -10.03 2.46
N LEU A 294 15.30 -10.77 1.81
CA LEU A 294 16.10 -10.32 0.68
C LEU A 294 15.46 -10.87 -0.61
N PRO A 295 14.95 -10.03 -1.52
CA PRO A 295 14.40 -10.51 -2.79
C PRO A 295 15.47 -11.19 -3.64
N LYS A 296 15.29 -12.47 -4.01
CA LYS A 296 16.32 -13.27 -4.73
C LYS A 296 16.76 -12.62 -6.04
N ARG A 297 15.82 -11.93 -6.70
CA ARG A 297 16.06 -11.23 -7.97
C ARG A 297 17.26 -10.28 -7.97
N ILE A 298 17.61 -9.68 -6.81
CA ILE A 298 18.74 -8.76 -6.73
C ILE A 298 20.10 -9.46 -6.86
N PHE A 299 20.18 -10.77 -6.61
CA PHE A 299 21.40 -11.57 -6.75
C PHE A 299 21.56 -12.18 -8.15
N GLU A 300 20.46 -12.31 -8.88
CA GLU A 300 20.45 -12.87 -10.25
C GLU A 300 20.93 -11.86 -11.30
N THR A 301 20.73 -10.57 -11.03
CA THR A 301 21.07 -9.49 -11.96
C THR A 301 22.37 -8.82 -11.52
N PRO A 302 23.35 -8.60 -12.42
CA PRO A 302 24.54 -7.84 -12.07
C PRO A 302 24.20 -6.36 -11.82
N SER A 303 24.73 -5.83 -10.72
CA SER A 303 24.71 -4.40 -10.42
C SER A 303 25.84 -3.65 -11.14
N SER A 304 25.90 -2.33 -10.99
CA SER A 304 27.01 -1.52 -11.53
C SER A 304 28.39 -1.96 -11.03
N ILE A 305 28.49 -2.55 -9.83
CA ILE A 305 29.73 -3.08 -9.26
C ILE A 305 29.89 -4.60 -9.42
N GLY A 306 29.03 -5.26 -10.21
CA GLY A 306 29.03 -6.71 -10.41
C GLY A 306 27.91 -7.44 -9.66
N LYS A 307 28.03 -8.77 -9.56
CA LYS A 307 27.04 -9.60 -8.85
C LYS A 307 27.09 -9.34 -7.35
N LEU A 308 25.92 -9.31 -6.72
CA LEU A 308 25.80 -9.14 -5.29
C LEU A 308 26.03 -10.47 -4.57
N ASP A 309 26.61 -10.40 -3.38
CA ASP A 309 26.83 -11.55 -2.51
C ASP A 309 25.91 -11.45 -1.28
N GLU A 310 25.13 -12.51 -1.04
CA GLU A 310 24.13 -12.51 0.03
C GLU A 310 24.78 -12.51 1.42
N GLU A 311 25.90 -13.24 1.58
CA GLU A 311 26.63 -13.30 2.85
C GLU A 311 27.19 -11.93 3.22
N TYR A 312 27.76 -11.20 2.26
CA TYR A 312 28.22 -9.82 2.41
C TYR A 312 27.09 -8.89 2.86
N ILE A 313 25.90 -8.97 2.24
CA ILE A 313 24.75 -8.15 2.62
C ILE A 313 24.33 -8.44 4.05
N ARG A 314 24.19 -9.72 4.42
CA ARG A 314 23.79 -10.14 5.77
C ARG A 314 24.80 -9.69 6.83
N LYS A 315 26.10 -9.86 6.58
CA LYS A 315 27.16 -9.36 7.47
C LYS A 315 27.11 -7.85 7.63
N THR A 316 26.86 -7.11 6.54
CA THR A 316 26.75 -5.65 6.61
C THR A 316 25.56 -5.21 7.46
N ILE A 317 24.40 -5.86 7.33
CA ILE A 317 23.22 -5.58 8.15
C ILE A 317 23.51 -5.85 9.63
N GLU A 318 24.25 -6.91 9.95
CA GLU A 318 24.65 -7.22 11.33
C GLU A 318 25.58 -6.13 11.91
N HIS A 319 26.60 -5.70 11.15
CA HIS A 319 27.44 -4.56 11.57
C HIS A 319 26.63 -3.27 11.73
N PHE A 320 25.68 -3.00 10.83
CA PHE A 320 24.79 -1.83 10.93
C PHE A 320 23.96 -1.89 12.20
N LYS A 321 23.37 -3.04 12.51
CA LYS A 321 22.60 -3.28 13.74
C LYS A 321 23.46 -3.04 14.98
N GLN A 322 24.65 -3.62 15.03
CA GLN A 322 25.57 -3.47 16.15
C GLN A 322 25.93 -2.00 16.37
N ALA A 323 26.35 -1.30 15.32
CA ALA A 323 26.73 0.10 15.40
C ALA A 323 25.55 1.02 15.77
N LEU A 324 24.33 0.73 15.31
CA LEU A 324 23.14 1.53 15.63
C LEU A 324 22.75 1.48 17.12
N PHE A 325 22.93 0.32 17.77
CA PHE A 325 22.53 0.08 19.16
C PHE A 325 23.69 0.10 20.17
N THR A 326 24.93 0.28 19.71
CA THR A 326 26.07 0.51 20.61
C THR A 326 25.94 1.92 21.21
N LYS A 327 26.05 2.02 22.54
CA LYS A 327 25.80 3.27 23.30
C LYS A 327 26.72 4.39 22.86
#